data_AF-A0A966YZ62-F1
#
_entry.id   AF-A0A966YZ62-F1
#
_cell.length_a   1.000
_cell.length_b   1.000
_cell.length_c   1.000
_cell.angle_alpha   90.00
_cell.angle_beta   90.00
_cell.angle_gamma   90.00
#
_symmetry.space_group_name_H-M   'P 1'
#
loop_
_entity.id
_entity.type
_entity.pdbx_description
1 polymer ?
#
loop_
_entity_poly.entity_id
_entity_poly.type
_entity_poly.pdbx_seq_one_letter_code
_entity_poly.pdbx_strand_id
1 'polypeptide(L)' 'MPITATPKIWMNGSLVDWADANVHILTHTLHYGMGVFEGIRAYETADGPAVFR' A
#
# COMPACT_ATOMS: atom_id res chain seq x y z
N MET A 1 13.83 -3.38 3.37
CA MET A 1 13.34 -2.49 4.44
C MET A 1 12.01 -3.04 4.92
N PRO A 2 11.81 -3.29 6.23
CA PRO A 2 10.50 -3.69 6.72
C PRO A 2 9.52 -2.51 6.60
N ILE A 3 8.34 -2.75 6.05
CA ILE A 3 7.25 -1.78 6.07
C ILE A 3 6.66 -1.80 7.48
N THR A 4 6.57 -0.64 8.13
CA THR A 4 5.91 -0.50 9.44
C THR A 4 4.40 -0.54 9.25
N ALA A 5 3.69 -1.28 10.11
CA ALA A 5 2.24 -1.29 10.09
C ALA A 5 1.68 0.12 10.36
N THR A 6 0.68 0.51 9.56
CA THR A 6 -0.11 1.73 9.75
C THR A 6 -1.53 1.35 10.18
N PRO A 7 -2.36 2.31 10.63
CA PRO A 7 -3.73 1.98 11.03
C PRO A 7 -4.62 1.48 9.88
N LYS A 8 -4.47 2.05 8.67
CA LYS A 8 -5.36 1.80 7.54
C LYS A 8 -4.60 1.55 6.24
N ILE A 9 -5.17 0.69 5.40
CA ILE A 9 -4.76 0.44 4.01
C ILE A 9 -5.92 0.81 3.09
N TRP A 10 -5.62 1.50 1.99
CA TRP A 10 -6.62 1.69 0.93
C TRP A 10 -6.65 0.44 0.03
N MET A 11 -7.81 -0.20 -0.06
CA MET A 11 -8.01 -1.43 -0.83
C MET A 11 -9.39 -1.38 -1.51
N ASN A 12 -9.41 -1.55 -2.83
CA ASN A 12 -10.65 -1.64 -3.64
C ASN A 12 -11.67 -0.52 -3.38
N GLY A 13 -11.21 0.73 -3.28
CA GLY A 13 -12.11 1.89 -3.11
C GLY A 13 -12.43 2.28 -1.67
N SER A 14 -11.90 1.58 -0.67
CA SER A 14 -12.20 1.83 0.74
C SER A 14 -10.95 1.77 1.64
N LEU A 15 -11.00 2.43 2.80
CA LEU A 15 -9.99 2.29 3.85
C LEU A 15 -10.37 1.13 4.78
N VAL A 16 -9.55 0.09 4.78
CA VAL A 16 -9.67 -1.07 5.66
C VAL A 16 -8.60 -1.02 6.76
N ASP A 17 -8.83 -1.69 7.88
CA ASP A 17 -7.79 -1.89 8.89
C ASP A 17 -6.63 -2.69 8.29
N TRP A 18 -5.40 -2.37 8.70
CA TRP A 18 -4.20 -3.03 8.16
C TRP A 18 -4.28 -4.56 8.23
N ALA A 19 -4.78 -5.09 9.34
CA ALA A 19 -4.91 -6.53 9.56
C ALA A 19 -5.95 -7.19 8.64
N ASP A 20 -6.89 -6.42 8.07
CA ASP A 20 -7.97 -6.90 7.23
C ASP A 20 -7.65 -6.83 5.73
N ALA A 21 -6.56 -6.18 5.34
CA ALA A 21 -6.10 -6.06 3.96
C ALA A 21 -5.48 -7.38 3.44
N ASN A 22 -6.28 -8.43 3.41
CA ASN A 22 -5.88 -9.79 3.05
C ASN A 22 -6.35 -10.17 1.64
N VAL A 23 -5.65 -11.14 1.05
CA VAL A 23 -6.07 -11.81 -0.18
C VAL A 23 -6.05 -13.33 0.02
N HIS A 24 -6.85 -14.07 -0.76
CA HIS A 24 -6.86 -15.53 -0.69
C HIS A 24 -5.52 -16.10 -1.18
N ILE A 25 -5.10 -17.25 -0.66
CA ILE A 25 -3.83 -17.89 -1.03
C ILE A 25 -3.75 -18.25 -2.51
N LEU A 26 -4.88 -18.43 -3.19
CA LEU A 26 -4.98 -18.72 -4.64
C LEU A 26 -4.97 -17.47 -5.53
N THR A 27 -4.62 -16.29 -5.00
CA THR A 27 -4.54 -15.05 -5.77
C THR A 27 -3.51 -15.16 -6.89
N HIS A 28 -3.94 -14.91 -8.14
CA HIS A 28 -3.15 -15.13 -9.34
C HIS A 28 -1.73 -14.52 -9.29
N THR A 29 -1.60 -13.27 -8.82
CA THR A 29 -0.29 -12.58 -8.71
C THR A 29 0.70 -13.31 -7.79
N LEU A 30 0.22 -14.02 -6.75
CA LEU A 30 1.09 -14.80 -5.86
C LEU A 30 1.69 -16.03 -6.55
N HIS A 31 1.01 -16.59 -7.54
CA HIS A 31 1.42 -17.82 -8.23
C HIS A 31 2.13 -17.55 -9.55
N TYR A 32 1.70 -16.50 -10.25
CA TYR A 32 2.10 -16.25 -11.64
C TYR A 32 2.80 -14.89 -11.83
N GLY A 33 3.01 -14.12 -10.76
CA GLY A 33 3.80 -12.87 -10.79
C GLY A 33 3.19 -11.73 -11.59
N MET A 34 1.99 -11.89 -12.15
CA MET A 34 1.31 -10.86 -12.93
C MET A 34 0.68 -9.82 -11.99
N GLY A 35 1.46 -8.79 -11.67
CA GLY A 35 1.05 -7.63 -10.87
C GLY A 35 1.98 -6.47 -11.13
N VAL A 36 1.49 -5.25 -10.89
CA VAL A 36 2.28 -4.01 -11.02
C VAL A 36 2.15 -3.22 -9.73
N PHE A 37 3.22 -2.53 -9.34
CA PHE A 37 3.23 -1.65 -8.17
C PHE A 37 4.11 -0.44 -8.46
N GLU A 38 3.91 0.63 -7.69
CA GLU A 38 4.71 1.84 -7.75
C GLU A 38 5.33 2.14 -6.38
N GLY A 39 6.46 2.85 -6.41
CA GLY A 39 7.14 3.32 -5.20
C GLY A 39 7.03 4.84 -5.10
N ILE A 40 6.30 5.34 -4.09
CA ILE A 40 6.07 6.77 -3.91
C ILE A 40 6.64 7.21 -2.55
N ARG A 41 7.18 8.44 -2.48
CA ARG A 41 7.63 9.05 -1.23
C ARG A 41 6.85 10.32 -0.94
N ALA A 42 6.40 10.44 0.31
CA ALA A 42 5.91 11.69 0.87
C ALA A 42 6.99 12.28 1.78
N TYR A 43 7.15 13.60 1.74
CA TYR A 43 8.11 14.34 2.55
C TYR A 43 7.39 15.43 3.34
N GLU A 44 7.88 15.70 4.54
CA GLU A 44 7.51 16.90 5.27
C GLU A 44 8.12 18.12 4.58
N THR A 45 7.33 19.17 4.38
CA THR A 45 7.79 20.44 3.79
C THR A 45 7.32 21.60 4.66
N ALA A 46 7.83 22.81 4.39
CA ALA A 46 7.43 24.01 5.13
C ALA A 46 5.91 24.31 5.05
N ASP A 47 5.24 23.88 3.98
CA ASP A 47 3.81 24.09 3.74
C ASP A 47 2.96 22.82 4.06
N GLY A 48 3.57 21.83 4.72
CA GLY A 48 2.94 20.55 5.07
C GLY A 48 3.43 19.36 4.24
N PRO A 49 2.91 18.15 4.48
CA PRO A 49 3.34 16.95 3.76
C PRO A 49 3.02 17.02 2.27
N ALA A 50 3.99 16.70 1.43
CA ALA A 50 3.83 16.68 -0.03
C ALA A 50 4.33 15.35 -0.62
N VAL A 51 3.66 14.90 -1.68
CA VAL A 51 4.06 13.70 -2.45
C VAL A 51 4.93 14.12 -3.62
N PHE A 52 6.14 13.56 -3.69
CA PHE A 52 7.08 13.84 -4.79
C PHE A 52 6.75 13.00 -6.02
N ARG A 53 6.92 13.58 -7.22
CA ARG A 53 6.89 12.87 -8.50
C ARG A 53 8.32 12.52 -8.91
#